data_AF-A0A3B9K8E5-F1
#
_entry.id   AF-A0A3B9K8E5-F1
#
_cell.length_a   1.000
_cell.length_b   1.000
_cell.length_c   1.000
_cell.angle_alpha   90.00
_cell.angle_beta   90.00
_cell.angle_gamma   90.00
#
_symmetry.space_group_name_H-M   'P 1'
#
loop_
_entity.id
_entity.type
_entity.pdbx_description
1 polymer ?
#
loop_
_entity_poly.entity_id
_entity_poly.type
_entity_poly.pdbx_seq_one_letter_code
_entity_poly.pdbx_strand_id
1 'polypeptide(L)'
;MVNMSEVLETNQMISAESLDVRTITMGISLLDCIDSDLGVLKTRIYGKILRYAGNLVDVGEHISREFGIPIVNKRVSVTPIALIGAAACHSPEDFVELAETLDRAAKEIGVNFIGGYSALVSKGMTPAEELLIRSIPEALAKTERVCSSVNVGSTKTGLNMDAVRLMGEIVKETAEATKENDSIGCAKLVVFCNAPDDNPFMAGAFHGVTEADAIINVGVSGPGVVKTALSQVRGQSFEVLCETIKKTAFKVTRVG
;
A
#
# COMPACT_ATOMS: atom_id res chain seq x y z
N MET A 1 22.87 -17.14 3.21
CA MET A 1 23.34 -17.77 1.97
C MET A 1 22.30 -18.80 1.57
N VAL A 2 21.70 -18.68 0.38
CA VAL A 2 20.63 -19.58 -0.09
C VAL A 2 21.26 -20.84 -0.67
N ASN A 3 20.83 -22.03 -0.26
CA ASN A 3 21.39 -23.31 -0.73
C ASN A 3 20.67 -23.80 -2.00
N MET A 4 21.37 -24.48 -2.91
CA MET A 4 20.82 -24.96 -4.18
C MET A 4 19.70 -25.98 -4.00
N SER A 5 19.75 -26.77 -2.91
CA SER A 5 18.67 -27.67 -2.52
C SER A 5 17.40 -26.91 -2.14
N GLU A 6 17.53 -25.75 -1.47
CA GLU A 6 16.39 -24.92 -1.09
C GLU A 6 15.74 -24.28 -2.33
N VAL A 7 16.54 -23.82 -3.30
CA VAL A 7 16.01 -23.25 -4.56
C VAL A 7 15.22 -24.29 -5.36
N LEU A 8 15.74 -25.53 -5.45
CA LEU A 8 15.05 -26.62 -6.13
C LEU A 8 13.76 -27.03 -5.42
N GLU A 9 13.75 -27.05 -4.10
CA GLU A 9 12.56 -27.36 -3.31
C GLU A 9 11.49 -26.25 -3.45
N THR A 10 11.91 -24.99 -3.44
CA THR A 10 11.05 -23.83 -3.69
C THR A 10 10.41 -23.91 -5.08
N ASN A 11 11.20 -24.21 -6.12
CA ASN A 11 10.69 -24.40 -7.49
C ASN A 11 9.68 -25.56 -7.60
N GLN A 12 9.89 -26.68 -6.89
CA GLN A 12 8.92 -27.77 -6.85
C GLN A 12 7.59 -27.33 -6.22
N MET A 13 7.61 -26.58 -5.12
CA MET A 13 6.39 -26.08 -4.47
C MET A 13 5.63 -25.07 -5.33
N ILE A 14 6.35 -24.19 -6.04
CA ILE A 14 5.77 -23.26 -7.01
C ILE A 14 4.96 -24.04 -8.07
N SER A 15 5.54 -25.11 -8.62
CA SER A 15 4.88 -25.93 -9.65
C SER A 15 3.72 -26.80 -9.14
N ALA A 16 3.70 -27.14 -7.84
CA ALA A 16 2.76 -28.10 -7.27
C ALA A 16 1.58 -27.48 -6.48
N GLU A 17 1.71 -26.24 -5.98
CA GLU A 17 0.77 -25.69 -4.97
C GLU A 17 0.09 -24.36 -5.32
N SER A 18 0.14 -23.93 -6.60
CA SER A 18 -0.51 -22.69 -7.08
C SER A 18 -0.10 -21.44 -6.29
N LEU A 19 1.20 -21.33 -5.99
CA LEU A 19 1.75 -20.22 -5.23
C LEU A 19 1.89 -18.98 -6.12
N ASP A 20 1.36 -17.84 -5.66
CA ASP A 20 1.43 -16.55 -6.35
C ASP A 20 2.10 -15.47 -5.49
N VAL A 21 2.90 -14.62 -6.13
CA VAL A 21 3.34 -13.35 -5.53
C VAL A 21 2.17 -12.39 -5.67
N ARG A 22 1.52 -12.09 -4.53
CA ARG A 22 0.33 -11.24 -4.51
C ARG A 22 0.64 -9.83 -4.98
N THR A 23 1.79 -9.29 -4.58
CA THR A 23 2.18 -7.93 -4.93
C THR A 23 3.68 -7.73 -4.83
N ILE A 24 4.20 -6.83 -5.67
CA ILE A 24 5.40 -6.06 -5.36
C ILE A 24 4.97 -4.60 -5.16
N THR A 25 5.45 -3.96 -4.11
CA THR A 25 5.16 -2.56 -3.80
C THR A 25 6.49 -1.82 -3.68
N MET A 26 6.70 -0.81 -4.52
CA MET A 26 7.83 0.10 -4.35
C MET A 26 7.42 1.23 -3.41
N GLY A 27 8.09 1.34 -2.27
CA GLY A 27 8.00 2.48 -1.38
C GLY A 27 8.94 3.60 -1.86
N ILE A 28 8.46 4.84 -1.94
CA ILE A 28 9.25 6.00 -2.39
C ILE A 28 9.08 7.15 -1.39
N SER A 29 10.20 7.64 -0.86
CA SER A 29 10.22 8.83 -0.04
C SER A 29 9.98 10.09 -0.89
N LEU A 30 9.13 10.99 -0.42
CA LEU A 30 8.86 12.28 -1.08
C LEU A 30 9.39 13.49 -0.28
N LEU A 31 10.16 13.26 0.79
CA LEU A 31 10.62 14.33 1.67
C LEU A 31 11.49 15.39 0.96
N ASP A 32 12.29 14.98 -0.04
CA ASP A 32 13.08 15.88 -0.88
C ASP A 32 12.26 16.57 -2.00
N CYS A 33 11.01 16.18 -2.18
CA CYS A 33 10.09 16.84 -3.11
C CYS A 33 9.46 18.10 -2.50
N ILE A 34 9.50 18.26 -1.17
CA ILE A 34 8.86 19.37 -0.46
C ILE A 34 9.31 20.71 -1.03
N ASP A 35 8.33 21.55 -1.35
CA ASP A 35 8.50 22.93 -1.80
C ASP A 35 7.27 23.72 -1.32
N SER A 36 7.42 25.04 -1.14
CA SER A 36 6.29 25.90 -0.76
C SER A 36 5.40 26.26 -1.95
N ASP A 37 5.90 26.12 -3.18
CA ASP A 37 5.10 26.28 -4.38
C ASP A 37 4.45 24.95 -4.79
N LEU A 38 3.11 24.92 -4.83
CA LEU A 38 2.34 23.71 -5.16
C LEU A 38 2.67 23.17 -6.57
N GLY A 39 2.94 24.05 -7.54
CA GLY A 39 3.32 23.65 -8.90
C GLY A 39 4.68 22.95 -8.95
N VAL A 40 5.67 23.50 -8.23
CA VAL A 40 7.00 22.89 -8.08
C VAL A 40 6.91 21.57 -7.33
N LEU A 41 6.16 21.52 -6.22
CA LEU A 41 5.92 20.30 -5.45
C LEU A 41 5.34 19.18 -6.32
N LYS A 42 4.26 19.45 -7.06
CA LYS A 42 3.65 18.48 -8.00
C LYS A 42 4.64 17.98 -9.03
N THR A 43 5.44 18.88 -9.60
CA THR A 43 6.45 18.54 -10.61
C THR A 43 7.52 17.61 -10.04
N ARG A 44 7.99 17.88 -8.82
CA ARG A 44 9.00 17.03 -8.14
C ARG A 44 8.45 15.67 -7.78
N ILE A 45 7.25 15.59 -7.20
CA ILE A 45 6.59 14.31 -6.85
C ILE A 45 6.45 13.43 -8.09
N TYR A 46 5.86 13.97 -9.15
CA TYR A 46 5.65 13.25 -10.39
C TYR A 46 6.97 12.78 -11.01
N GLY A 47 7.96 13.68 -11.14
CA GLY A 47 9.27 13.34 -11.69
C GLY A 47 10.01 12.27 -10.86
N LYS A 48 9.91 12.33 -9.53
CA LYS A 48 10.55 11.33 -8.65
C LYS A 48 9.89 9.96 -8.80
N ILE A 49 8.57 9.88 -8.78
CA ILE A 49 7.85 8.60 -8.95
C ILE A 49 8.23 7.93 -10.28
N LEU A 50 8.19 8.68 -11.39
CA LEU A 50 8.58 8.17 -12.71
C LEU A 50 10.03 7.69 -12.73
N ARG A 51 10.95 8.45 -12.11
CA ARG A 51 12.37 8.09 -12.06
C ARG A 51 12.62 6.75 -11.36
N TYR A 52 11.96 6.50 -10.23
CA TYR A 52 12.18 5.27 -9.46
C TYR A 52 11.35 4.09 -9.99
N ALA A 53 10.07 4.31 -10.29
CA ALA A 53 9.13 3.25 -10.60
C ALA A 53 8.84 3.08 -12.10
N GLY A 54 9.47 3.87 -12.99
CA GLY A 54 9.21 3.84 -14.43
C GLY A 54 9.39 2.47 -15.08
N ASN A 55 10.31 1.63 -14.56
CA ASN A 55 10.54 0.27 -15.04
C ASN A 55 9.95 -0.81 -14.14
N LEU A 56 9.19 -0.45 -13.09
CA LEU A 56 8.73 -1.40 -12.06
C LEU A 56 7.87 -2.52 -12.66
N VAL A 57 6.96 -2.18 -13.57
CA VAL A 57 6.07 -3.15 -14.22
C VAL A 57 6.87 -4.08 -15.13
N ASP A 58 7.69 -3.54 -16.02
CA ASP A 58 8.48 -4.31 -16.98
C ASP A 58 9.44 -5.28 -16.29
N VAL A 59 10.13 -4.81 -15.24
CA VAL A 59 11.01 -5.65 -14.43
C VAL A 59 10.20 -6.71 -13.67
N GLY A 60 9.04 -6.35 -13.12
CA GLY A 60 8.14 -7.32 -12.48
C GLY A 60 7.65 -8.42 -13.43
N GLU A 61 7.30 -8.07 -14.68
CA GLU A 61 6.92 -9.06 -15.70
C GLU A 61 8.11 -9.91 -16.18
N HIS A 62 9.32 -9.34 -16.22
CA HIS A 62 10.52 -10.10 -16.52
C HIS A 62 10.80 -11.16 -15.45
N ILE A 63 10.80 -10.77 -14.17
CA ILE A 63 10.97 -11.68 -13.02
C ILE A 63 9.88 -12.76 -13.02
N SER A 64 8.63 -12.38 -13.27
CA SER A 64 7.51 -13.33 -13.32
C SER A 64 7.72 -14.42 -14.37
N ARG A 65 8.27 -14.07 -15.55
CA ARG A 65 8.59 -15.02 -16.62
C ARG A 65 9.82 -15.86 -16.31
N GLU A 66 10.86 -15.28 -15.72
CA GLU A 66 12.10 -15.96 -15.37
C GLU A 66 11.87 -17.08 -14.34
N PHE A 67 11.11 -16.77 -13.28
CA PHE A 67 10.84 -17.73 -12.20
C PHE A 67 9.56 -18.55 -12.41
N GLY A 68 8.74 -18.21 -13.41
CA GLY A 68 7.46 -18.89 -13.66
C GLY A 68 6.41 -18.67 -12.56
N ILE A 69 6.57 -17.62 -11.75
CA ILE A 69 5.67 -17.28 -10.65
C ILE A 69 4.89 -16.02 -11.04
N PRO A 70 3.54 -16.04 -11.04
CA PRO A 70 2.76 -14.85 -11.34
C PRO A 70 2.96 -13.79 -10.25
N ILE A 71 3.29 -12.57 -10.67
CA ILE A 71 3.23 -11.37 -9.81
C ILE A 71 1.91 -10.66 -10.11
N VAL A 72 0.92 -10.82 -9.23
CA VAL A 72 -0.46 -10.38 -9.51
C VAL A 72 -0.58 -8.86 -9.54
N ASN A 73 0.12 -8.16 -8.64
CA ASN A 73 0.03 -6.70 -8.54
C ASN A 73 1.42 -6.05 -8.52
N LYS A 74 1.53 -4.90 -9.17
CA LYS A 74 2.67 -3.98 -9.09
C LYS A 74 2.15 -2.64 -8.60
N ARG A 75 2.70 -2.15 -7.50
CA ARG A 75 2.14 -1.01 -6.75
C ARG A 75 3.23 -0.06 -6.30
N VAL A 76 2.82 1.16 -5.95
CA VAL A 76 3.69 2.14 -5.31
C VAL A 76 3.07 2.59 -3.99
N SER A 77 3.88 2.83 -2.97
CA SER A 77 3.49 3.61 -1.80
C SER A 77 4.41 4.83 -1.69
N VAL A 78 3.87 5.95 -1.25
CA VAL A 78 4.64 7.18 -1.04
C VAL A 78 4.51 7.67 0.39
N THR A 79 5.42 8.57 0.79
CA THR A 79 5.35 9.25 2.08
C THR A 79 3.96 9.86 2.29
N PRO A 80 3.36 9.79 3.50
CA PRO A 80 2.07 10.39 3.80
C PRO A 80 1.94 11.81 3.25
N ILE A 81 1.04 12.00 2.29
CA ILE A 81 0.88 13.26 1.57
C ILE A 81 0.53 14.43 2.50
N ALA A 82 -0.07 14.17 3.66
CA ALA A 82 -0.34 15.22 4.64
C ALA A 82 0.94 15.91 5.11
N LEU A 83 2.05 15.17 5.23
CA LEU A 83 3.36 15.72 5.58
C LEU A 83 3.99 16.48 4.42
N ILE A 84 3.84 15.94 3.21
CA ILE A 84 4.48 16.48 2.00
C ILE A 84 3.78 17.77 1.54
N GLY A 85 2.45 17.78 1.57
CA GLY A 85 1.63 18.93 1.20
C GLY A 85 1.61 20.04 2.25
N ALA A 86 2.03 19.77 3.50
CA ALA A 86 1.95 20.76 4.58
C ALA A 86 2.66 22.09 4.30
N ALA A 87 3.65 22.11 3.41
CA ALA A 87 4.39 23.32 3.05
C ALA A 87 3.70 24.17 1.96
N ALA A 88 2.79 23.61 1.16
CA ALA A 88 2.23 24.27 -0.03
C ALA A 88 0.69 24.23 -0.10
N CYS A 89 0.03 23.29 0.57
CA CYS A 89 -1.42 23.16 0.55
C CYS A 89 -2.06 24.01 1.65
N HIS A 90 -3.01 24.84 1.25
CA HIS A 90 -3.75 25.75 2.12
C HIS A 90 -5.26 25.50 2.10
N SER A 91 -5.75 24.63 1.21
CA SER A 91 -7.14 24.17 1.17
C SER A 91 -7.23 22.66 0.85
N PRO A 92 -8.42 22.02 1.00
CA PRO A 92 -8.62 20.64 0.58
C PRO A 92 -8.40 20.45 -0.92
N GLU A 93 -8.74 21.45 -1.75
CA GLU A 93 -8.58 21.40 -3.20
C GLU A 93 -7.12 21.28 -3.62
N ASP A 94 -6.20 21.94 -2.90
CA ASP A 94 -4.75 21.80 -3.15
C ASP A 94 -4.28 20.36 -2.95
N PHE A 95 -4.84 19.65 -1.97
CA PHE A 95 -4.55 18.23 -1.75
C PHE A 95 -5.17 17.34 -2.84
N VAL A 96 -6.35 17.70 -3.36
CA VAL A 96 -6.94 17.02 -4.52
C VAL A 96 -5.99 17.11 -5.73
N GLU A 97 -5.35 18.25 -5.97
CA GLU A 97 -4.36 18.38 -7.05
C GLU A 97 -3.12 17.49 -6.85
N LEU A 98 -2.71 17.24 -5.59
CA LEU A 98 -1.68 16.25 -5.28
C LEU A 98 -2.17 14.83 -5.59
N ALA A 99 -3.42 14.49 -5.25
CA ALA A 99 -4.01 13.18 -5.58
C ALA A 99 -4.03 12.96 -7.10
N GLU A 100 -4.46 13.95 -7.88
CA GLU A 100 -4.45 13.89 -9.35
C GLU A 100 -3.03 13.71 -9.91
N THR A 101 -2.04 14.35 -9.27
CA THR A 101 -0.62 14.19 -9.62
C THR A 101 -0.13 12.76 -9.40
N LEU A 102 -0.49 12.16 -8.26
CA LEU A 102 -0.18 10.75 -7.96
C LEU A 102 -0.88 9.80 -8.93
N ASP A 103 -2.15 10.05 -9.25
CA ASP A 103 -2.93 9.24 -10.19
C ASP A 103 -2.32 9.29 -11.59
N ARG A 104 -1.92 10.47 -12.06
CA ARG A 104 -1.23 10.65 -13.34
C ARG A 104 0.08 9.88 -13.36
N ALA A 105 0.90 9.99 -12.32
CA ALA A 105 2.16 9.25 -12.22
C ALA A 105 1.90 7.72 -12.26
N ALA A 106 0.94 7.24 -11.46
CA ALA A 106 0.58 5.82 -11.39
C ALA A 106 0.06 5.26 -12.71
N LYS A 107 -0.73 6.06 -13.45
CA LYS A 107 -1.22 5.73 -14.80
C LYS A 107 -0.07 5.56 -15.78
N GLU A 108 0.87 6.49 -15.76
CA GLU A 108 2.01 6.50 -16.68
C GLU A 108 2.97 5.34 -16.48
N ILE A 109 3.31 5.02 -15.23
CA ILE A 109 4.19 3.87 -14.92
C ILE A 109 3.46 2.52 -14.97
N GLY A 110 2.16 2.50 -15.25
CA GLY A 110 1.38 1.27 -15.44
C GLY A 110 1.07 0.47 -14.16
N VAL A 111 1.27 1.03 -12.96
CA VAL A 111 1.01 0.30 -11.70
C VAL A 111 -0.48 0.21 -11.38
N ASN A 112 -0.89 -0.80 -10.62
CA ASN A 112 -2.30 -1.02 -10.29
C ASN A 112 -2.85 0.07 -9.36
N PHE A 113 -2.10 0.40 -8.31
CA PHE A 113 -2.49 1.37 -7.29
C PHE A 113 -1.27 2.09 -6.73
N ILE A 114 -1.49 3.33 -6.30
CA ILE A 114 -0.56 4.14 -5.53
C ILE A 114 -1.19 4.52 -4.18
N GLY A 115 -0.52 4.16 -3.10
CA GLY A 115 -0.92 4.49 -1.72
C GLY A 115 -0.02 5.58 -1.16
N GLY A 116 -0.43 6.17 -0.04
CA GLY A 116 0.30 7.24 0.63
C GLY A 116 -0.46 8.56 0.66
N TYR A 117 -1.65 8.63 0.05
CA TYR A 117 -2.59 9.73 0.28
C TYR A 117 -3.16 9.64 1.71
N SER A 118 -2.30 9.92 2.69
CA SER A 118 -2.46 9.45 4.04
C SER A 118 -2.15 10.52 5.08
N ALA A 119 -2.74 10.35 6.27
CA ALA A 119 -2.49 11.16 7.47
C ALA A 119 -2.31 10.29 8.72
N LEU A 120 -1.42 10.70 9.63
CA LEU A 120 -1.05 9.94 10.83
C LEU A 120 -1.40 10.72 12.10
N VAL A 121 -2.69 10.72 12.46
CA VAL A 121 -3.29 11.69 13.38
C VAL A 121 -3.59 11.13 14.77
N SER A 122 -2.85 10.10 15.20
CA SER A 122 -3.13 9.37 16.45
C SER A 122 -3.01 10.20 17.73
N LYS A 123 -2.29 11.33 17.69
CA LYS A 123 -2.07 12.25 18.83
C LYS A 123 -2.73 13.63 18.65
N GLY A 124 -3.56 13.78 17.63
CA GLY A 124 -4.08 15.08 17.20
C GLY A 124 -3.91 15.27 15.71
N MET A 125 -4.61 16.25 15.15
CA MET A 125 -4.51 16.65 13.75
C MET A 125 -3.82 18.01 13.68
N THR A 126 -2.84 18.14 12.79
CA THR A 126 -2.38 19.45 12.31
C THR A 126 -3.39 20.02 11.30
N PRO A 127 -3.35 21.34 11.00
CA PRO A 127 -4.21 21.92 9.97
C PRO A 127 -4.07 21.22 8.61
N ALA A 128 -2.84 20.90 8.19
CA ALA A 128 -2.58 20.21 6.93
C ALA A 128 -3.19 18.81 6.88
N GLU A 129 -3.11 18.04 7.98
CA GLU A 129 -3.73 16.72 8.06
C GLU A 129 -5.25 16.78 8.02
N GLU A 130 -5.86 17.77 8.68
CA GLU A 130 -7.31 17.98 8.60
C GLU A 130 -7.74 18.33 7.17
N LEU A 131 -7.02 19.22 6.50
CA LEU A 131 -7.26 19.57 5.10
C LEU A 131 -7.13 18.35 4.18
N LEU A 132 -6.10 17.53 4.35
CA LEU A 132 -5.97 16.27 3.61
C LEU A 132 -7.15 15.35 3.88
N ILE A 133 -7.54 15.14 5.14
CA ILE A 133 -8.66 14.24 5.48
C ILE A 133 -9.95 14.72 4.81
N ARG A 134 -10.23 16.04 4.85
CA ARG A 134 -11.42 16.64 4.22
C ARG A 134 -11.41 16.56 2.70
N SER A 135 -10.25 16.47 2.07
CA SER A 135 -10.14 16.32 0.62
C SER A 135 -10.40 14.90 0.11
N ILE A 136 -10.40 13.88 1.00
CA ILE A 136 -10.49 12.46 0.62
C ILE A 136 -11.69 12.15 -0.30
N PRO A 137 -12.93 12.61 -0.02
CA PRO A 137 -14.08 12.27 -0.85
C PRO A 137 -13.91 12.72 -2.31
N GLU A 138 -13.46 13.95 -2.51
CA GLU A 138 -13.23 14.53 -3.83
C GLU A 138 -12.02 13.90 -4.53
N ALA A 139 -10.90 13.74 -3.80
CA ALA A 139 -9.68 13.12 -4.31
C ALA A 139 -9.96 11.70 -4.84
N LEU A 140 -10.68 10.87 -4.07
CA LEU A 140 -10.99 9.50 -4.47
C LEU A 140 -12.06 9.40 -5.57
N ALA A 141 -12.87 10.45 -5.76
CA ALA A 141 -13.82 10.55 -6.87
C ALA A 141 -13.15 10.99 -8.19
N LYS A 142 -12.13 11.85 -8.13
CA LYS A 142 -11.40 12.32 -9.33
C LYS A 142 -10.24 11.42 -9.76
N THR A 143 -9.81 10.49 -8.91
CA THR A 143 -8.68 9.60 -9.17
C THR A 143 -9.11 8.15 -9.31
N GLU A 144 -8.36 7.36 -10.07
CA GLU A 144 -8.66 5.95 -10.32
C GLU A 144 -7.82 5.04 -9.43
N ARG A 145 -6.51 5.30 -9.37
CA ARG A 145 -5.48 4.41 -8.81
C ARG A 145 -4.97 4.86 -7.44
N VAL A 146 -5.39 6.02 -6.94
CA VAL A 146 -4.98 6.50 -5.62
C VAL A 146 -5.76 5.81 -4.52
N CYS A 147 -5.04 5.32 -3.52
CA CYS A 147 -5.59 4.81 -2.27
C CYS A 147 -5.23 5.74 -1.10
N SER A 148 -6.16 5.86 -0.16
CA SER A 148 -6.06 6.76 0.99
C SER A 148 -6.11 5.97 2.30
N SER A 149 -5.36 6.43 3.29
CA SER A 149 -5.38 5.85 4.63
C SER A 149 -5.17 6.83 5.75
N VAL A 150 -5.89 6.66 6.87
CA VAL A 150 -5.80 7.57 8.02
C VAL A 150 -5.62 6.77 9.30
N ASN A 151 -4.49 6.97 9.98
CA ASN A 151 -4.23 6.33 11.27
C ASN A 151 -4.72 7.19 12.45
N VAL A 152 -5.88 6.85 12.98
CA VAL A 152 -6.61 7.66 13.99
C VAL A 152 -6.25 7.31 15.43
N GLY A 153 -5.43 6.28 15.66
CA GLY A 153 -5.06 5.89 17.02
C GLY A 153 -3.93 4.88 17.11
N SER A 154 -3.43 4.69 18.32
CA SER A 154 -2.47 3.65 18.63
C SER A 154 -2.61 3.19 20.09
N THR A 155 -2.15 1.98 20.40
CA THR A 155 -2.07 1.46 21.78
C THR A 155 -1.25 2.38 22.68
N LYS A 156 -0.23 3.05 22.13
CA LYS A 156 0.65 3.95 22.89
C LYS A 156 -0.01 5.29 23.22
N THR A 157 -0.95 5.75 22.41
CA THR A 157 -1.47 7.13 22.46
C THR A 157 -2.97 7.23 22.66
N GLY A 158 -3.65 6.09 22.68
CA GLY A 158 -5.11 6.02 22.66
C GLY A 158 -5.68 6.33 21.28
N LEU A 159 -6.95 6.71 21.26
CA LEU A 159 -7.68 7.08 20.05
C LEU A 159 -7.85 8.59 19.99
N ASN A 160 -7.56 9.19 18.84
CA ASN A 160 -7.98 10.54 18.54
C ASN A 160 -9.46 10.51 18.14
N MET A 161 -10.36 10.75 19.12
CA MET A 161 -11.81 10.67 18.89
C MET A 161 -12.34 11.76 17.95
N ASP A 162 -11.66 12.90 17.85
CA ASP A 162 -12.02 13.94 16.88
C ASP A 162 -11.77 13.45 15.45
N ALA A 163 -10.62 12.79 15.21
CA ALA A 163 -10.33 12.16 13.93
C ALA A 163 -11.25 10.98 13.63
N VAL A 164 -11.60 10.16 14.64
CA VAL A 164 -12.58 9.06 14.48
C VAL A 164 -13.94 9.60 14.04
N ARG A 165 -14.43 10.67 14.69
CA ARG A 165 -15.70 11.31 14.34
C ARG A 165 -15.66 11.85 12.91
N LEU A 166 -14.61 12.60 12.58
CA LEU A 166 -14.41 13.14 11.23
C LEU A 166 -14.38 12.02 10.18
N MET A 167 -13.64 10.93 10.41
CA MET A 167 -13.61 9.81 9.47
C MET A 167 -14.96 9.14 9.27
N GLY A 168 -15.86 9.15 10.26
CA GLY A 168 -17.24 8.69 10.09
C GLY A 168 -18.01 9.51 9.04
N GLU A 169 -17.83 10.83 9.04
CA GLU A 169 -18.39 11.74 8.03
C GLU A 169 -17.73 11.49 6.66
N ILE A 170 -16.39 11.44 6.63
CA ILE A 170 -15.61 11.23 5.39
C ILE A 170 -15.94 9.92 4.69
N VAL A 171 -16.14 8.82 5.42
CA VAL A 171 -16.52 7.53 4.81
C VAL A 171 -17.87 7.65 4.09
N LYS A 172 -18.85 8.32 4.70
CA LYS A 172 -20.17 8.54 4.08
C LYS A 172 -20.08 9.47 2.87
N GLU A 173 -19.34 10.57 2.99
CA GLU A 173 -19.13 11.52 1.89
C GLU A 173 -18.39 10.88 0.72
N THR A 174 -17.39 10.04 0.99
CA THR A 174 -16.66 9.28 -0.04
C THR A 174 -17.59 8.33 -0.80
N ALA A 175 -18.51 7.66 -0.09
CA ALA A 175 -19.51 6.81 -0.73
C ALA A 175 -20.42 7.61 -1.66
N GLU A 176 -20.97 8.72 -1.18
CA GLU A 176 -21.87 9.60 -1.95
C GLU A 176 -21.16 10.21 -3.17
N ALA A 177 -19.92 10.67 -3.00
CA ALA A 177 -19.11 11.27 -4.07
C ALA A 177 -18.80 10.27 -5.21
N THR A 178 -18.86 8.97 -4.93
CA THR A 178 -18.59 7.90 -5.91
C THR A 178 -19.78 6.97 -6.15
N LYS A 179 -21.01 7.39 -5.79
CA LYS A 179 -22.22 6.56 -5.83
C LYS A 179 -22.54 6.00 -7.21
N GLU A 180 -22.25 6.75 -8.26
CA GLU A 180 -22.50 6.36 -9.66
C GLU A 180 -21.54 5.27 -10.14
N ASN A 181 -20.50 4.95 -9.36
CA ASN A 181 -19.55 3.88 -9.62
C ASN A 181 -19.46 2.96 -8.39
N ASP A 182 -20.62 2.47 -7.93
CA ASP A 182 -20.75 1.52 -6.81
C ASP A 182 -20.05 1.97 -5.52
N SER A 183 -19.98 3.28 -5.28
CA SER A 183 -19.25 3.85 -4.13
C SER A 183 -17.78 3.42 -4.06
N ILE A 184 -17.13 3.25 -5.22
CA ILE A 184 -15.76 2.69 -5.34
C ILE A 184 -14.72 3.41 -4.48
N GLY A 185 -14.93 4.68 -4.13
CA GLY A 185 -14.04 5.44 -3.24
C GLY A 185 -13.84 4.72 -1.90
N CYS A 186 -14.89 4.10 -1.36
CA CYS A 186 -14.81 3.35 -0.10
C CYS A 186 -13.93 2.10 -0.19
N ALA A 187 -13.78 1.50 -1.39
CA ALA A 187 -12.86 0.38 -1.60
C ALA A 187 -11.38 0.82 -1.60
N LYS A 188 -11.12 2.12 -1.74
CA LYS A 188 -9.78 2.73 -1.79
C LYS A 188 -9.42 3.47 -0.50
N LEU A 189 -10.28 3.46 0.53
CA LEU A 189 -10.10 4.18 1.79
C LEU A 189 -9.96 3.21 2.98
N VAL A 190 -8.94 3.41 3.82
CA VAL A 190 -8.74 2.61 5.04
C VAL A 190 -8.56 3.52 6.26
N VAL A 191 -9.30 3.24 7.34
CA VAL A 191 -9.10 3.86 8.65
C VAL A 191 -8.35 2.89 9.54
N PHE A 192 -7.20 3.32 10.07
CA PHE A 192 -6.33 2.49 10.90
C PHE A 192 -6.40 2.88 12.38
N CYS A 193 -6.21 1.88 13.21
CA CYS A 193 -5.62 2.03 14.53
C CYS A 193 -4.41 1.11 14.59
N ASN A 194 -3.29 1.58 15.16
CA ASN A 194 -2.01 0.89 15.14
C ASN A 194 -1.49 0.61 13.73
N ALA A 195 -1.57 1.60 12.82
CA ALA A 195 -0.79 1.50 11.59
C ALA A 195 0.69 1.29 11.96
N PRO A 196 1.41 0.35 11.31
CA PRO A 196 2.85 0.23 11.48
C PRO A 196 3.57 1.48 10.94
N ASP A 197 4.86 1.63 11.23
CA ASP A 197 5.63 2.80 10.79
C ASP A 197 5.76 2.91 9.27
N ASP A 198 5.61 1.79 8.56
CA ASP A 198 5.48 1.63 7.10
C ASP A 198 4.38 0.60 6.81
N ASN A 199 3.67 0.73 5.70
CA ASN A 199 2.72 -0.28 5.26
C ASN A 199 2.74 -0.41 3.73
N PRO A 200 3.17 -1.56 3.14
CA PRO A 200 3.15 -1.77 1.70
C PRO A 200 1.82 -2.33 1.17
N PHE A 201 0.83 -2.59 2.05
CA PHE A 201 -0.41 -3.29 1.71
C PHE A 201 -1.56 -2.34 1.39
N MET A 202 -2.08 -2.43 0.16
CA MET A 202 -3.27 -1.68 -0.28
C MET A 202 -4.57 -2.24 0.30
N ALA A 203 -5.59 -1.41 0.52
CA ALA A 203 -5.66 0.03 0.19
C ALA A 203 -4.99 0.97 1.23
N GLY A 204 -4.39 0.42 2.27
CA GLY A 204 -3.85 1.20 3.38
C GLY A 204 -2.40 1.69 3.22
N ALA A 205 -1.76 1.46 2.08
CA ALA A 205 -0.31 1.56 2.00
C ALA A 205 0.18 3.00 2.11
N PHE A 206 1.34 3.20 2.73
CA PHE A 206 2.12 4.44 2.74
C PHE A 206 3.58 4.09 3.04
N HIS A 207 4.51 4.89 2.53
CA HIS A 207 5.94 4.72 2.77
C HIS A 207 6.36 5.48 4.03
N GLY A 208 6.85 4.76 5.04
CA GLY A 208 7.22 5.35 6.33
C GLY A 208 8.32 6.41 6.22
N VAL A 209 8.29 7.44 7.07
CA VAL A 209 9.35 8.48 7.10
C VAL A 209 10.69 7.97 7.63
N THR A 210 10.69 6.81 8.28
CA THR A 210 11.86 6.12 8.80
C THR A 210 12.52 5.18 7.77
N GLU A 211 11.86 4.95 6.64
CA GLU A 211 12.36 4.08 5.58
C GLU A 211 13.41 4.78 4.71
N ALA A 212 14.11 3.98 3.89
CA ALA A 212 15.05 4.49 2.90
C ALA A 212 14.37 5.31 1.79
N ASP A 213 15.16 5.94 0.92
CA ASP A 213 14.62 6.79 -0.16
C ASP A 213 13.73 6.02 -1.15
N ALA A 214 14.06 4.76 -1.42
CA ALA A 214 13.20 3.82 -2.12
C ALA A 214 13.47 2.37 -1.68
N ILE A 215 12.42 1.56 -1.58
CA ILE A 215 12.49 0.13 -1.21
C ILE A 215 11.52 -0.71 -2.04
N ILE A 216 11.75 -2.02 -2.12
CA ILE A 216 10.80 -2.98 -2.68
C ILE A 216 10.32 -3.89 -1.55
N ASN A 217 9.00 -3.94 -1.38
CA ASN A 217 8.31 -4.88 -0.50
C ASN A 217 7.57 -5.93 -1.34
N VAL A 218 7.73 -7.20 -1.00
CA VAL A 218 7.08 -8.33 -1.70
C VAL A 218 6.04 -8.97 -0.79
N GLY A 219 4.80 -9.01 -1.27
CA GLY A 219 3.70 -9.71 -0.60
C GLY A 219 3.43 -11.04 -1.27
N VAL A 220 3.54 -12.13 -0.52
CA VAL A 220 3.28 -13.49 -0.99
C VAL A 220 1.92 -14.00 -0.49
N SER A 221 1.24 -14.76 -1.34
CA SER A 221 -0.05 -15.37 -1.03
C SER A 221 0.15 -16.76 -0.41
N GLY A 222 -0.52 -17.01 0.72
CA GLY A 222 -0.41 -18.26 1.48
C GLY A 222 -1.68 -19.11 1.63
N PRO A 223 -2.93 -18.60 1.53
CA PRO A 223 -4.11 -19.40 1.91
C PRO A 223 -4.30 -20.71 1.14
N GLY A 224 -4.09 -20.70 -0.18
CA GLY A 224 -4.25 -21.89 -1.03
C GLY A 224 -3.25 -22.99 -0.67
N VAL A 225 -1.98 -22.61 -0.57
CA VAL A 225 -0.85 -23.46 -0.18
C VAL A 225 -1.07 -24.05 1.21
N VAL A 226 -1.44 -23.22 2.19
CA VAL A 226 -1.74 -23.69 3.56
C VAL A 226 -2.92 -24.66 3.57
N LYS A 227 -4.02 -24.35 2.86
CA LYS A 227 -5.18 -25.25 2.76
C LYS A 227 -4.80 -26.62 2.20
N THR A 228 -3.98 -26.66 1.14
CA THR A 228 -3.51 -27.91 0.52
C THR A 228 -2.66 -28.70 1.50
N ALA A 229 -1.67 -28.08 2.15
CA ALA A 229 -0.84 -28.74 3.16
C ALA A 229 -1.68 -29.30 4.31
N LEU A 230 -2.66 -28.54 4.81
CA LEU A 230 -3.56 -28.98 5.88
C LEU A 230 -4.47 -30.13 5.48
N SER A 231 -4.81 -30.26 4.19
CA SER A 231 -5.63 -31.36 3.70
C SER A 231 -4.94 -32.73 3.83
N GLN A 232 -3.59 -32.76 3.79
CA GLN A 232 -2.78 -33.98 3.87
C GLN A 232 -2.58 -34.49 5.30
N VAL A 233 -2.81 -33.64 6.31
CA VAL A 233 -2.62 -33.96 7.74
C VAL A 233 -3.94 -34.03 8.51
N ARG A 234 -5.07 -34.22 7.82
CA ARG A 234 -6.37 -34.41 8.48
C ARG A 234 -6.34 -35.63 9.41
N GLY A 235 -6.87 -35.44 10.63
CA GLY A 235 -6.90 -36.48 11.66
C GLY A 235 -5.59 -36.66 12.44
N GLN A 236 -4.54 -35.89 12.12
CA GLN A 236 -3.29 -35.88 12.88
C GLN A 236 -3.42 -35.03 14.17
N SER A 237 -2.39 -35.09 15.01
CA SER A 237 -2.33 -34.31 16.26
C SER A 237 -2.20 -32.80 16.00
N PHE A 238 -2.55 -32.00 17.01
CA PHE A 238 -2.41 -30.54 16.95
C PHE A 238 -0.96 -30.09 16.75
N GLU A 239 0.00 -30.84 17.30
CA GLU A 239 1.43 -30.59 17.09
C GLU A 239 1.82 -30.70 15.61
N VAL A 240 1.38 -31.77 14.93
CA VAL A 240 1.61 -31.97 13.50
C VAL A 240 0.96 -30.85 12.68
N LEU A 241 -0.24 -30.41 13.06
CA LEU A 241 -0.92 -29.29 12.43
C LEU A 241 -0.08 -28.00 12.50
N CYS A 242 0.39 -27.63 13.69
CA CYS A 242 1.21 -26.44 13.91
C CYS A 242 2.53 -26.49 13.15
N GLU A 243 3.23 -27.62 13.19
CA GLU A 243 4.48 -27.80 12.44
C GLU A 243 4.27 -27.71 10.93
N THR A 244 3.14 -28.21 10.42
CA THR A 244 2.78 -28.11 8.99
C THR A 244 2.60 -26.65 8.60
N ILE A 245 1.79 -25.88 9.35
CA ILE A 245 1.58 -24.45 9.08
C ILE A 245 2.91 -23.68 9.12
N LYS A 246 3.75 -23.93 10.14
CA LYS A 246 5.04 -23.27 10.30
C LYS A 246 5.97 -23.52 9.09
N LYS A 247 6.10 -24.78 8.67
CA LYS A 247 6.96 -25.17 7.54
C LYS A 247 6.43 -24.58 6.23
N THR A 248 5.12 -24.64 6.01
CA THR A 248 4.48 -24.04 4.83
C THR A 248 4.69 -22.53 4.78
N ALA A 249 4.48 -21.82 5.90
CA ALA A 249 4.71 -20.38 5.97
C ALA A 249 6.19 -20.02 5.70
N PHE A 250 7.15 -20.74 6.30
CA PHE A 250 8.58 -20.54 6.04
C PHE A 250 8.91 -20.65 4.54
N LYS A 251 8.34 -21.65 3.88
CA LYS A 251 8.55 -21.91 2.45
C LYS A 251 7.93 -20.83 1.57
N VAL A 252 6.71 -20.39 1.89
CA VAL A 252 6.03 -19.29 1.18
C VAL A 252 6.82 -17.99 1.34
N THR A 253 7.32 -17.68 2.53
CA THR A 253 8.12 -16.48 2.78
C THR A 253 9.44 -16.48 2.00
N ARG A 254 10.07 -17.64 1.78
CA ARG A 254 11.31 -17.77 1.01
C ARG A 254 11.14 -17.49 -0.49
N VAL A 255 9.91 -17.55 -1.01
CA VAL A 255 9.60 -17.20 -2.40
C VAL A 255 9.60 -15.69 -2.61
N GLY A 256 9.15 -14.93 -1.61
CA GLY A 256 9.15 -13.48 -1.63
C GLY A 256 10.54 -12.91 -1.48
#